data_AF-A0AAU9IXU0-F1
#
_entry.id   AF-A0AAU9IXU0-F1
#
_cell.length_a   1.000
_cell.length_b   1.000
_cell.length_c   1.000
_cell.angle_alpha   90.00
_cell.angle_beta   90.00
_cell.angle_gamma   90.00
#
_symmetry.space_group_name_H-M   'P 1'
#
loop_
_entity.id
_entity.type
_entity.pdbx_description
1 polymer ?
#
loop_
_entity_poly.entity_id
_entity_poly.type
_entity_poly.pdbx_seq_one_letter_code
_entity_poly.pdbx_strand_id
1 'polypeptide(L)'
;MKTILFFALLAFVLTIIAILKEDELEDSSASLTRWLQKRDNETIEYIFSHVGKVTGVGFLLMSGTLFLIGKRDIGLVGLICGLLGVCISGALKMEFAHPRPFWKYSNLEGEECPKDFGTPSGHAMSAGGGLFILGYIWIKTADSKLWRTIIVIFISLITAIDRVYIGVHFHFQVILGYSYAALVVAILLHPNTLEYIKSFRNNTNSVLQTHVVLVAGLIVGAFIYDYRNPLWNPSWSEKYRERCHTGLSVYSPMIKSFGETNIVMFIAGMIIGVYFLKNKAYPKFSIILLIVSIVLHHFLMASLKYIDAMILENLNGLVLIFVLSIHRYTFGFAHTFLLPQLLSIIFGEEKHHDSDDSFHWIKLKSN
;
A
#
# COMPACT_ATOMS: atom_id res chain seq x y z
N MET A 1 9.16 -12.81 -17.20
CA MET A 1 9.67 -13.89 -16.32
C MET A 1 10.97 -13.55 -15.57
N LYS A 2 12.10 -13.25 -16.24
CA LYS A 2 13.40 -12.99 -15.57
C LYS A 2 13.36 -11.92 -14.46
N THR A 3 12.70 -10.79 -14.71
CA THR A 3 12.55 -9.71 -13.72
C THR A 3 11.78 -10.13 -12.47
N ILE A 4 10.72 -10.92 -12.62
CA ILE A 4 9.93 -11.43 -11.49
C ILE A 4 10.79 -12.37 -10.65
N LEU A 5 11.50 -13.31 -11.30
CA LEU A 5 12.39 -14.24 -10.60
C LEU A 5 13.50 -13.51 -9.84
N PHE A 6 14.07 -12.46 -10.42
CA PHE A 6 15.08 -11.63 -9.74
C PHE A 6 14.53 -10.99 -8.46
N PHE A 7 13.39 -10.28 -8.55
CA PHE A 7 12.82 -9.63 -7.37
C PHE A 7 12.25 -10.63 -6.35
N ALA A 8 11.78 -11.80 -6.80
CA ALA A 8 11.37 -12.88 -5.91
C ALA A 8 12.56 -13.44 -5.13
N LEU A 9 13.68 -13.71 -5.81
CA LEU A 9 14.91 -14.15 -5.15
C LEU A 9 15.46 -13.07 -4.21
N LEU A 10 15.45 -11.81 -4.62
CA LEU A 10 15.90 -10.70 -3.78
C LEU A 10 15.06 -10.58 -2.51
N ALA A 11 13.72 -10.56 -2.63
CA ALA A 11 12.82 -10.50 -1.49
C ALA A 11 13.01 -11.72 -0.58
N PHE A 12 13.16 -12.92 -1.16
CA PHE A 12 13.43 -14.14 -0.39
C PHE A 12 14.74 -14.05 0.39
N VAL A 13 15.85 -13.69 -0.26
CA VAL A 13 17.17 -13.55 0.40
C VAL A 13 17.12 -12.50 1.51
N LEU A 14 16.49 -11.34 1.26
CA LEU A 14 16.35 -10.29 2.27
C LEU A 14 15.48 -10.73 3.45
N THR A 15 14.44 -11.53 3.22
CA THR A 15 13.64 -12.15 4.30
C THR A 15 14.48 -13.10 5.14
N ILE A 16 15.26 -13.98 4.51
CA ILE A 16 16.15 -14.91 5.22
C ILE A 16 17.18 -14.13 6.04
N ILE A 17 17.78 -13.08 5.48
CA ILE A 17 18.71 -12.22 6.21
C ILE A 17 18.01 -11.53 7.38
N ALA A 18 16.80 -10.98 7.18
CA ALA A 18 16.04 -10.31 8.23
C ALA A 18 15.70 -11.23 9.41
N ILE A 19 15.48 -12.52 9.15
CA ILE A 19 15.21 -13.53 10.19
C ILE A 19 16.51 -14.00 10.86
N LEU A 20 17.55 -14.32 10.09
CA LEU A 20 18.79 -14.89 10.62
C LEU A 20 19.69 -13.87 11.31
N LYS A 21 19.51 -12.58 11.02
CA LYS A 21 20.34 -11.47 11.52
C LYS A 21 19.50 -10.39 12.21
N GLU A 22 18.38 -10.77 12.79
CA GLU A 22 17.42 -9.82 13.39
C GLU A 22 18.10 -8.91 14.41
N ASP A 23 18.76 -9.46 15.43
CA ASP A 23 19.40 -8.67 16.49
C ASP A 23 20.51 -7.75 15.95
N GLU A 24 21.38 -8.24 15.06
CA GLU A 24 22.44 -7.40 14.48
C GLU A 24 21.89 -6.28 13.60
N LEU A 25 20.79 -6.53 12.88
CA LEU A 25 20.12 -5.52 12.06
C LEU A 25 19.38 -4.49 12.90
N GLU A 26 18.77 -4.91 14.01
CA GLU A 26 18.13 -4.01 14.97
C GLU A 26 19.15 -3.10 15.65
N ASP A 27 20.29 -3.63 16.11
CA ASP A 27 21.36 -2.86 16.75
C ASP A 27 22.04 -1.88 15.76
N SER A 28 22.30 -2.34 14.54
CA SER A 28 22.83 -1.48 13.47
C SER A 28 21.86 -0.35 13.16
N SER A 29 20.56 -0.66 13.09
CA SER A 29 19.54 0.33 12.82
C SER A 29 19.30 1.30 13.98
N ALA A 30 19.34 0.84 15.22
CA ALA A 30 19.25 1.71 16.40
C ALA A 30 20.42 2.70 16.45
N SER A 31 21.62 2.25 16.07
CA SER A 31 22.82 3.09 15.97
C SER A 31 22.65 4.18 14.90
N LEU A 32 22.11 3.81 13.73
CA LEU A 32 21.80 4.76 12.67
C LEU A 32 20.73 5.77 13.09
N THR A 33 19.60 5.31 13.66
CA THR A 33 18.52 6.19 14.14
C THR A 33 19.06 7.20 15.15
N ARG A 34 19.84 6.74 16.15
CA ARG A 34 20.45 7.63 17.14
C ARG A 34 21.37 8.68 16.51
N TRP A 35 22.17 8.28 15.52
CA TRP A 35 23.05 9.20 14.79
C TRP A 35 22.26 10.25 14.00
N LEU A 36 21.12 9.87 13.41
CA LEU A 36 20.24 10.80 12.72
C LEU A 36 19.56 11.76 13.71
N GLN A 37 18.97 11.25 14.79
CA GLN A 37 18.24 12.03 15.80
C GLN A 37 19.12 12.99 16.60
N LYS A 38 20.42 12.68 16.78
CA LYS A 38 21.36 13.60 17.44
C LYS A 38 21.51 14.95 16.71
N ARG A 39 21.14 15.01 15.43
CA ARG A 39 21.14 16.27 14.67
C ARG A 39 19.81 16.97 14.89
N ASP A 40 19.76 17.75 15.96
CA ASP A 40 18.67 18.65 16.27
C ASP A 40 18.59 19.76 15.21
N ASN A 41 17.65 19.64 14.28
CA ASN A 41 17.40 20.61 13.22
C ASN A 41 15.91 20.60 12.84
N GLU A 42 15.20 21.62 13.33
CA GLU A 42 13.76 21.82 13.12
C GLU A 42 13.35 21.74 11.63
N THR A 43 14.21 22.16 10.69
CA THR A 43 13.90 22.10 9.25
C THR A 43 13.89 20.66 8.74
N ILE A 44 14.82 19.83 9.22
CA ILE A 44 14.93 18.43 8.85
C ILE A 44 13.74 17.65 9.41
N GLU A 45 13.37 17.92 10.66
CA GLU A 45 12.16 17.37 11.31
C GLU A 45 10.89 17.73 10.55
N TYR A 46 10.75 19.00 10.17
CA TYR A 46 9.61 19.45 9.39
C TYR A 46 9.51 18.73 8.04
N ILE A 47 10.63 18.62 7.30
CA ILE A 47 10.65 17.93 6.00
C ILE A 47 10.26 16.46 6.16
N PHE A 48 10.90 15.73 7.08
CA PHE A 48 10.65 14.30 7.25
C PHE A 48 9.21 14.02 7.72
N SER A 49 8.72 14.74 8.74
CA SER A 49 7.35 14.57 9.27
C SER A 49 6.22 14.79 8.23
N HIS A 50 6.49 15.49 7.13
CA HIS A 50 5.53 15.74 6.05
C HIS A 50 5.74 14.85 4.83
N VAL A 51 6.99 14.54 4.45
CA VAL A 51 7.28 13.71 3.25
C VAL A 51 6.68 12.31 3.38
N GLY A 52 6.77 11.67 4.55
CA GLY A 52 6.17 10.34 4.75
C GLY A 52 4.66 10.32 4.53
N LYS A 53 3.95 11.35 5.03
CA LYS A 53 2.49 11.49 4.88
C LYS A 53 2.08 11.68 3.42
N VAL A 54 2.81 12.52 2.69
CA VAL A 54 2.54 12.81 1.27
C VAL A 54 2.82 11.58 0.41
N THR A 55 3.91 10.87 0.65
CA THR A 55 4.32 9.74 -0.19
C THR A 55 3.44 8.50 -0.02
N GLY A 56 3.02 8.17 1.19
CA GLY A 56 2.17 7.00 1.45
C GLY A 56 0.73 7.14 0.93
N VAL A 57 0.06 8.26 1.23
CA VAL A 57 -1.36 8.48 0.85
C VAL A 57 -1.48 9.10 -0.55
N GLY A 58 -0.51 9.91 -0.95
CA GLY A 58 -0.56 10.64 -2.21
C GLY A 58 -0.61 9.73 -3.44
N PHE A 59 0.06 8.57 -3.41
CA PHE A 59 0.03 7.63 -4.53
C PHE A 59 -1.36 7.00 -4.74
N LEU A 60 -2.04 6.58 -3.67
CA LEU A 60 -3.40 6.05 -3.74
C LEU A 60 -4.40 7.15 -4.15
N LEU A 61 -4.20 8.38 -3.65
CA LEU A 61 -5.01 9.52 -4.05
C LEU A 61 -4.87 9.83 -5.55
N MET A 62 -3.62 9.86 -6.05
CA MET A 62 -3.32 10.08 -7.45
C MET A 62 -3.90 8.97 -8.33
N SER A 63 -3.69 7.69 -7.96
CA SER A 63 -4.18 6.54 -8.73
C SER A 63 -5.70 6.50 -8.81
N GLY A 64 -6.40 6.79 -7.71
CA GLY A 64 -7.85 6.91 -7.72
C GLY A 64 -8.35 8.08 -8.55
N THR A 65 -7.68 9.23 -8.46
CA THR A 65 -8.01 10.39 -9.29
C THR A 65 -7.83 10.09 -10.77
N LEU A 66 -6.72 9.47 -11.17
CA LEU A 66 -6.47 9.04 -12.56
C LEU A 66 -7.58 8.11 -13.06
N PHE A 67 -8.03 7.18 -12.23
CA PHE A 67 -9.15 6.30 -12.56
C PHE A 67 -10.45 7.09 -12.82
N LEU A 68 -10.79 8.02 -11.92
CA LEU A 68 -12.02 8.81 -11.98
C LEU A 68 -12.07 9.81 -13.15
N ILE A 69 -10.93 10.36 -13.57
CA ILE A 69 -10.85 11.28 -14.72
C ILE A 69 -10.76 10.56 -16.08
N GLY A 70 -10.95 9.24 -16.11
CA GLY A 70 -10.96 8.45 -17.35
C GLY A 70 -9.65 7.76 -17.71
N LYS A 71 -8.54 7.99 -16.99
CA LYS A 71 -7.27 7.24 -17.16
C LYS A 71 -7.30 5.92 -16.38
N ARG A 72 -8.31 5.10 -16.69
CA ARG A 72 -8.73 3.91 -15.92
C ARG A 72 -7.68 2.83 -15.81
N ASP A 73 -6.96 2.53 -16.89
CA ASP A 73 -5.98 1.44 -16.90
C ASP A 73 -4.84 1.70 -15.91
N ILE A 74 -4.20 2.87 -16.01
CA ILE A 74 -3.11 3.28 -15.11
C ILE A 74 -3.65 3.48 -13.69
N GLY A 75 -4.80 4.14 -13.55
CA GLY A 75 -5.43 4.35 -12.24
C GLY A 75 -5.75 3.04 -11.52
N LEU A 76 -6.31 2.05 -12.24
CA LEU A 76 -6.66 0.74 -11.69
C LEU A 76 -5.41 -0.04 -11.28
N VAL A 77 -4.39 -0.10 -12.13
CA VAL A 77 -3.11 -0.77 -11.80
C VAL A 77 -2.45 -0.12 -10.58
N GLY A 78 -2.46 1.22 -10.51
CA GLY A 78 -1.91 1.95 -9.37
C GLY A 78 -2.66 1.68 -8.07
N LEU A 79 -4.00 1.69 -8.09
CA LEU A 79 -4.82 1.34 -6.93
C LEU A 79 -4.60 -0.10 -6.49
N ILE A 80 -4.65 -1.07 -7.42
CA ILE A 80 -4.38 -2.48 -7.11
C ILE A 80 -3.00 -2.64 -6.49
N CYS A 81 -1.96 -1.99 -7.04
CA CYS A 81 -0.61 -2.05 -6.49
C CYS A 81 -0.53 -1.52 -5.06
N GLY A 82 -1.08 -0.33 -4.80
CA GLY A 82 -1.02 0.28 -3.48
C GLY A 82 -1.80 -0.52 -2.44
N LEU A 83 -3.00 -1.00 -2.80
CA LEU A 83 -3.86 -1.77 -1.91
C LEU A 83 -3.32 -3.19 -1.67
N LEU A 84 -2.74 -3.84 -2.68
CA LEU A 84 -2.01 -5.10 -2.48
C LEU A 84 -0.80 -4.90 -1.57
N GLY A 85 -0.09 -3.77 -1.70
CA GLY A 85 0.98 -3.39 -0.80
C GLY A 85 0.52 -3.35 0.66
N VAL A 86 -0.61 -2.71 0.94
CA VAL A 86 -1.22 -2.67 2.28
C VAL A 86 -1.63 -4.06 2.76
N CYS A 87 -2.33 -4.82 1.91
CA CYS A 87 -2.79 -6.18 2.22
C CYS A 87 -1.64 -7.12 2.59
N ILE A 88 -0.61 -7.18 1.75
CA ILE A 88 0.55 -8.06 1.94
C ILE A 88 1.35 -7.59 3.15
N SER A 89 1.54 -6.27 3.34
CA SER A 89 2.19 -5.73 4.53
C SER A 89 1.47 -6.14 5.81
N GLY A 90 0.13 -6.07 5.84
CA GLY A 90 -0.67 -6.47 6.99
C GLY A 90 -0.48 -7.93 7.35
N ALA A 91 -0.53 -8.82 6.36
CA ALA A 91 -0.38 -10.26 6.58
C ALA A 91 1.02 -10.59 7.10
N LEU A 92 2.06 -10.03 6.46
CA LEU A 92 3.45 -10.24 6.86
C LEU A 92 3.75 -9.65 8.25
N LYS A 93 3.13 -8.53 8.62
CA LYS A 93 3.28 -7.94 9.97
C LYS A 93 2.82 -8.89 11.06
N MET A 94 1.70 -9.58 10.86
CA MET A 94 1.25 -10.59 11.83
C MET A 94 2.19 -11.80 11.89
N GLU A 95 2.76 -12.20 10.74
CA GLU A 95 3.67 -13.33 10.67
C GLU A 95 5.01 -13.05 11.37
N PHE A 96 5.67 -11.95 10.99
CA PHE A 96 6.94 -11.52 11.57
C PHE A 96 6.77 -11.10 13.03
N ALA A 97 5.77 -10.27 13.32
CA ALA A 97 5.53 -9.72 14.66
C ALA A 97 6.72 -8.94 15.28
N HIS A 98 7.62 -8.39 14.46
CA HIS A 98 8.78 -7.63 14.97
C HIS A 98 8.35 -6.30 15.59
N PRO A 99 9.05 -5.85 16.66
CA PRO A 99 8.77 -4.58 17.31
C PRO A 99 9.15 -3.37 16.44
N ARG A 100 8.72 -2.19 16.89
CA ARG A 100 9.20 -0.90 16.40
C ARG A 100 10.48 -0.50 17.16
N PRO A 101 11.39 0.31 16.59
CA PRO A 101 12.62 0.73 17.27
C PRO A 101 12.39 1.33 18.67
N PHE A 102 11.47 2.28 18.79
CA PHE A 102 11.17 2.92 20.08
C PHE A 102 10.48 1.98 21.09
N TRP A 103 9.95 0.84 20.65
CA TRP A 103 9.45 -0.19 21.58
C TRP A 103 10.60 -0.95 22.24
N LYS A 104 11.75 -1.14 21.53
CA LYS A 104 12.90 -1.91 22.03
C LYS A 104 13.97 -1.02 22.67
N TYR A 105 14.25 0.16 22.13
CA TYR A 105 15.33 1.04 22.59
C TYR A 105 14.79 2.35 23.19
N SER A 106 15.02 2.57 24.49
CA SER A 106 14.52 3.74 25.23
C SER A 106 15.21 5.05 24.88
N ASN A 107 16.37 4.98 24.23
CA ASN A 107 17.16 6.14 23.81
C ASN A 107 16.91 6.55 22.35
N LEU A 108 15.85 6.03 21.75
CA LEU A 108 15.38 6.46 20.42
C LEU A 108 14.03 7.16 20.58
N GLU A 109 13.84 8.25 19.85
CA GLU A 109 12.58 8.98 19.88
C GLU A 109 11.62 8.40 18.84
N GLY A 110 10.39 8.09 19.25
CA GLY A 110 9.29 7.79 18.32
C GLY A 110 8.45 9.04 18.12
N GLU A 111 8.48 9.66 16.93
CA GLU A 111 7.64 10.85 16.65
C GLU A 111 6.18 10.48 16.36
N GLU A 112 5.92 9.22 16.02
CA GLU A 112 4.58 8.68 15.86
C GLU A 112 4.34 7.50 16.81
N CYS A 113 3.07 7.22 17.07
CA CYS A 113 2.61 6.12 17.93
C CYS A 113 1.83 5.06 17.13
N PRO A 114 2.48 4.34 16.19
CA PRO A 114 1.85 3.27 15.44
C PRO A 114 1.50 2.10 16.37
N LYS A 115 0.29 1.55 16.20
CA LYS A 115 -0.23 0.42 16.98
C LYS A 115 -0.06 -0.93 16.30
N ASP A 116 0.76 -1.03 15.26
CA ASP A 116 1.03 -2.21 14.42
C ASP A 116 2.52 -2.59 14.41
N PHE A 117 2.80 -3.84 14.04
CA PHE A 117 4.17 -4.37 13.95
C PHE A 117 5.02 -3.65 12.90
N GLY A 118 6.35 -3.75 13.06
CA GLY A 118 7.30 -3.00 12.25
C GLY A 118 7.63 -3.61 10.89
N THR A 119 7.64 -4.94 10.75
CA THR A 119 8.15 -5.62 9.54
C THR A 119 7.03 -6.16 8.65
N PRO A 120 7.04 -5.89 7.33
CA PRO A 120 7.79 -4.86 6.62
C PRO A 120 7.16 -3.47 6.80
N SER A 121 7.87 -2.42 6.39
CA SER A 121 7.32 -1.06 6.38
C SER A 121 6.22 -0.90 5.34
N GLY A 122 4.99 -0.63 5.80
CA GLY A 122 3.84 -0.37 4.93
C GLY A 122 4.00 0.88 4.07
N HIS A 123 4.66 1.93 4.57
CA HIS A 123 4.99 3.13 3.80
C HIS A 123 5.98 2.81 2.68
N ALA A 124 7.03 2.01 2.95
CA ALA A 124 7.96 1.57 1.92
C ALA A 124 7.25 0.71 0.86
N MET A 125 6.31 -0.15 1.28
CA MET A 125 5.53 -0.97 0.34
C MET A 125 4.62 -0.13 -0.56
N SER A 126 3.81 0.76 0.01
CA SER A 126 2.84 1.55 -0.76
C SER A 126 3.50 2.66 -1.59
N ALA A 127 4.39 3.45 -0.99
CA ALA A 127 5.11 4.51 -1.69
C ALA A 127 6.10 3.92 -2.71
N GLY A 128 6.81 2.85 -2.35
CA GLY A 128 7.70 2.13 -3.25
C GLY A 128 6.95 1.60 -4.48
N GLY A 129 5.78 0.99 -4.29
CA GLY A 129 4.95 0.52 -5.40
C GLY A 129 4.65 1.63 -6.41
N GLY A 130 4.24 2.80 -5.92
CA GLY A 130 3.96 3.95 -6.77
C GLY A 130 5.18 4.53 -7.47
N LEU A 131 6.28 4.70 -6.73
CA LEU A 131 7.54 5.20 -7.27
C LEU A 131 8.13 4.26 -8.32
N PHE A 132 8.03 2.94 -8.13
CA PHE A 132 8.55 1.96 -9.07
C PHE A 132 7.68 1.83 -10.33
N ILE A 133 6.35 1.95 -10.21
CA ILE A 133 5.47 2.07 -11.39
C ILE A 133 5.83 3.33 -12.18
N LEU A 134 5.95 4.48 -11.50
CA LEU A 134 6.31 5.75 -12.14
C LEU A 134 7.67 5.67 -12.83
N GLY A 135 8.68 5.12 -12.14
CA GLY A 135 10.01 4.89 -12.67
C GLY A 135 10.00 3.97 -13.90
N TYR A 136 9.24 2.88 -13.85
CA TYR A 136 9.10 1.98 -15.00
C TYR A 136 8.48 2.68 -16.22
N ILE A 137 7.40 3.44 -16.03
CA ILE A 137 6.78 4.22 -17.09
C ILE A 137 7.79 5.20 -17.68
N TRP A 138 8.46 5.99 -16.83
CA TRP A 138 9.44 6.99 -17.25
C TRP A 138 10.62 6.40 -18.02
N ILE A 139 11.17 5.27 -17.58
CA ILE A 139 12.28 4.59 -18.29
C ILE A 139 11.84 4.13 -19.69
N LYS A 140 10.57 3.78 -19.85
CA LYS A 140 10.04 3.21 -21.09
C LYS A 140 9.53 4.26 -22.08
N THR A 141 9.05 5.41 -21.59
CA THR A 141 8.38 6.44 -22.40
C THR A 141 9.12 7.77 -22.50
N ALA A 142 10.11 8.05 -21.65
CA ALA A 142 10.79 9.35 -21.64
C ALA A 142 12.15 9.33 -22.35
N ASP A 143 12.50 10.45 -22.96
CA ASP A 143 13.82 10.69 -23.56
C ASP A 143 14.90 10.91 -22.48
N SER A 144 14.54 11.54 -21.35
CA SER A 144 15.46 11.87 -20.24
C SER A 144 15.46 10.84 -19.11
N LYS A 145 15.84 9.59 -19.45
CA LYS A 145 15.77 8.43 -18.52
C LYS A 145 16.60 8.58 -17.25
N LEU A 146 17.79 9.18 -17.33
CA LEU A 146 18.71 9.25 -16.19
C LEU A 146 18.19 10.18 -15.08
N TRP A 147 17.77 11.41 -15.41
CA TRP A 147 17.29 12.37 -14.41
C TRP A 147 16.01 11.89 -13.70
N ARG A 148 15.11 11.26 -14.46
CA ARG A 148 13.89 10.66 -13.92
C ARG A 148 14.18 9.48 -12.99
N THR A 149 15.17 8.67 -13.32
CA THR A 149 15.64 7.58 -12.44
C THR A 149 16.24 8.14 -11.15
N ILE A 150 17.04 9.21 -11.24
CA ILE A 150 17.60 9.90 -10.08
C ILE A 150 16.50 10.41 -9.15
N ILE A 151 15.42 11.00 -9.70
CA ILE A 151 14.28 11.47 -8.89
C ILE A 151 13.62 10.31 -8.13
N VAL A 152 13.36 9.18 -8.80
CA VAL A 152 12.74 8.01 -8.15
C VAL A 152 13.62 7.46 -7.04
N ILE A 153 14.93 7.35 -7.27
CA ILE A 153 15.90 6.91 -6.26
C ILE A 153 15.93 7.88 -5.08
N PHE A 154 16.00 9.19 -5.38
CA PHE A 154 16.08 10.23 -4.36
C PHE A 154 14.85 10.25 -3.45
N ILE A 155 13.64 10.20 -4.02
CA ILE A 155 12.40 10.14 -3.22
C ILE A 155 12.35 8.86 -2.39
N SER A 156 12.75 7.71 -2.97
CA SER A 156 12.79 6.44 -2.22
C SER A 156 13.76 6.51 -1.04
N LEU A 157 14.93 7.13 -1.22
CA LEU A 157 15.91 7.31 -0.15
C LEU A 157 15.40 8.26 0.93
N ILE A 158 14.75 9.37 0.57
CA ILE A 158 14.15 10.28 1.55
C ILE A 158 13.08 9.56 2.36
N THR A 159 12.17 8.82 1.72
CA THR A 159 11.16 8.04 2.43
C THR A 159 11.79 6.98 3.34
N ALA A 160 12.90 6.34 2.92
CA ALA A 160 13.62 5.39 3.76
C ALA A 160 14.20 6.04 5.02
N ILE A 161 14.93 7.15 4.83
CA ILE A 161 15.60 7.88 5.90
C ILE A 161 14.57 8.46 6.87
N ASP A 162 13.50 9.04 6.35
CA ASP A 162 12.37 9.56 7.13
C ASP A 162 11.84 8.51 8.12
N ARG A 163 11.48 7.31 7.64
CA ARG A 163 10.91 6.25 8.51
C ARG A 163 11.88 5.74 9.59
N VAL A 164 13.19 5.79 9.32
CA VAL A 164 14.24 5.43 10.28
C VAL A 164 14.51 6.57 11.27
N TYR A 165 14.47 7.82 10.79
CA TYR A 165 14.69 9.03 11.56
C TYR A 165 13.62 9.23 12.62
N ILE A 166 12.34 9.11 12.26
CA ILE A 166 11.23 9.29 13.20
C ILE A 166 11.08 8.12 14.20
N GLY A 167 11.98 7.12 14.14
CA GLY A 167 12.07 6.01 15.08
C GLY A 167 10.98 4.94 14.98
N VAL A 168 10.20 4.93 13.89
CA VAL A 168 9.08 3.97 13.72
C VAL A 168 9.43 2.73 12.92
N HIS A 169 10.56 2.69 12.23
CA HIS A 169 11.02 1.49 11.53
C HIS A 169 12.53 1.31 11.64
N PHE A 170 12.97 0.06 11.77
CA PHE A 170 14.37 -0.25 11.52
C PHE A 170 14.66 -0.22 10.00
N HIS A 171 15.88 0.10 9.59
CA HIS A 171 16.21 0.23 8.16
C HIS A 171 15.94 -1.06 7.38
N PHE A 172 16.14 -2.24 7.98
CA PHE A 172 15.87 -3.51 7.31
C PHE A 172 14.38 -3.72 7.05
N GLN A 173 13.50 -3.20 7.91
CA GLN A 173 12.04 -3.25 7.72
C GLN A 173 11.62 -2.42 6.50
N VAL A 174 12.29 -1.29 6.26
CA VAL A 174 12.09 -0.43 5.09
C VAL A 174 12.63 -1.10 3.83
N ILE A 175 13.87 -1.60 3.86
CA ILE A 175 14.51 -2.30 2.73
C ILE A 175 13.66 -3.50 2.30
N LEU A 176 13.19 -4.30 3.27
CA LEU A 176 12.34 -5.45 3.01
C LEU A 176 11.00 -5.01 2.38
N GLY A 177 10.40 -3.92 2.88
CA GLY A 177 9.22 -3.31 2.27
C GLY A 177 9.42 -2.90 0.80
N TYR A 178 10.55 -2.28 0.46
CA TYR A 178 10.86 -1.97 -0.94
C TYR A 178 11.09 -3.20 -1.79
N SER A 179 11.72 -4.26 -1.25
CA SER A 179 11.90 -5.50 -2.00
C SER A 179 10.57 -6.15 -2.38
N TYR A 180 9.61 -6.16 -1.44
CA TYR A 180 8.25 -6.66 -1.70
C TYR A 180 7.47 -5.75 -2.65
N ALA A 181 7.59 -4.42 -2.53
CA ALA A 181 7.01 -3.50 -3.50
C ALA A 181 7.53 -3.77 -4.92
N ALA A 182 8.85 -3.93 -5.07
CA ALA A 182 9.46 -4.22 -6.37
C ALA A 182 8.98 -5.54 -6.96
N LEU A 183 8.81 -6.58 -6.14
CA LEU A 183 8.22 -7.86 -6.55
C LEU A 183 6.76 -7.69 -7.01
N VAL A 184 5.92 -7.01 -6.23
CA VAL A 184 4.51 -6.75 -6.58
C VAL A 184 4.42 -5.98 -7.90
N VAL A 185 5.23 -4.93 -8.07
CA VAL A 185 5.28 -4.14 -9.31
C VAL A 185 5.76 -4.98 -10.49
N ALA A 186 6.78 -5.81 -10.31
CA ALA A 186 7.27 -6.69 -11.38
C ALA A 186 6.21 -7.71 -11.84
N ILE A 187 5.39 -8.22 -10.91
CA ILE A 187 4.26 -9.11 -11.22
C ILE A 187 3.15 -8.33 -11.93
N LEU A 188 2.74 -7.18 -11.39
CA LEU A 188 1.63 -6.38 -11.93
C LEU A 188 1.90 -5.83 -13.32
N LEU A 189 3.15 -5.38 -13.58
CA LEU A 189 3.55 -4.81 -14.87
C LEU A 189 3.95 -5.87 -15.90
N HIS A 190 3.88 -7.16 -15.55
CA HIS A 190 4.07 -8.23 -16.53
C HIS A 190 2.95 -8.18 -17.58
N PRO A 191 3.25 -8.31 -18.89
CA PRO A 191 2.25 -8.20 -19.96
C PRO A 191 1.02 -9.07 -19.74
N ASN A 192 1.21 -10.35 -19.39
CA ASN A 192 0.11 -11.29 -19.12
C ASN A 192 -0.76 -10.84 -17.93
N THR A 193 -0.16 -10.25 -16.90
CA THR A 193 -0.91 -9.75 -15.73
C THR A 193 -1.73 -8.52 -16.10
N LEU A 194 -1.16 -7.60 -16.90
CA LEU A 194 -1.89 -6.43 -17.39
C LEU A 194 -3.07 -6.83 -18.28
N GLU A 195 -2.88 -7.81 -19.17
CA GLU A 195 -3.96 -8.37 -19.99
C GLU A 195 -5.03 -9.04 -19.13
N TYR A 196 -4.62 -9.80 -18.11
CA TYR A 196 -5.52 -10.41 -17.16
C TYR A 196 -6.34 -9.37 -16.37
N ILE A 197 -5.71 -8.29 -15.88
CA ILE A 197 -6.39 -7.18 -15.20
C ILE A 197 -7.39 -6.49 -16.15
N LYS A 198 -7.02 -6.24 -17.41
CA LYS A 198 -7.93 -5.68 -18.41
C LYS A 198 -9.14 -6.59 -18.67
N SER A 199 -8.95 -7.90 -18.59
CA SER A 199 -10.03 -8.86 -18.81
C SER A 199 -11.16 -8.75 -17.79
N PHE A 200 -10.92 -8.16 -16.60
CA PHE A 200 -11.96 -7.97 -15.57
C PHE A 200 -13.19 -7.22 -16.07
N ARG A 201 -13.07 -6.41 -17.11
CA ARG A 201 -14.21 -5.68 -17.69
C ARG A 201 -15.21 -6.58 -18.42
N ASN A 202 -14.71 -7.67 -19.03
CA ASN A 202 -15.47 -8.42 -20.03
C ASN A 202 -15.43 -9.95 -19.82
N ASN A 203 -14.69 -10.46 -18.85
CA ASN A 203 -14.52 -11.89 -18.61
C ASN A 203 -14.92 -12.26 -17.18
N THR A 204 -16.07 -12.92 -17.04
CA THR A 204 -16.58 -13.38 -15.73
C THR A 204 -15.66 -14.38 -15.05
N ASN A 205 -14.95 -15.23 -15.82
CA ASN A 205 -14.05 -16.23 -15.25
C ASN A 205 -12.84 -15.58 -14.57
N SER A 206 -12.24 -14.54 -15.16
CA SER A 206 -11.12 -13.85 -14.51
C SER A 206 -11.55 -13.10 -13.26
N VAL A 207 -12.76 -12.53 -13.25
CA VAL A 207 -13.36 -11.95 -12.04
C VAL A 207 -13.53 -13.02 -10.97
N LEU A 208 -14.20 -14.14 -11.27
CA LEU A 208 -14.48 -15.21 -10.31
C LEU A 208 -13.19 -15.84 -9.76
N GLN A 209 -12.25 -16.21 -10.63
CA GLN A 209 -10.96 -16.80 -10.23
C GLN A 209 -10.20 -15.85 -9.30
N THR A 210 -10.19 -14.55 -9.61
CA THR A 210 -9.52 -13.57 -8.75
C THR A 210 -10.23 -13.44 -7.41
N HIS A 211 -11.56 -13.47 -7.36
CA HIS A 211 -12.29 -13.47 -6.09
C HIS A 211 -11.98 -14.67 -5.23
N VAL A 212 -11.88 -15.87 -5.82
CA VAL A 212 -11.47 -17.08 -5.10
C VAL A 212 -10.09 -16.90 -4.48
N VAL A 213 -9.12 -16.35 -5.23
CA VAL A 213 -7.76 -16.09 -4.71
C VAL A 213 -7.78 -15.06 -3.59
N LEU A 214 -8.53 -13.97 -3.74
CA LEU A 214 -8.63 -12.90 -2.74
C LEU A 214 -9.29 -13.40 -1.44
N VAL A 215 -10.36 -14.19 -1.54
CA VAL A 215 -11.04 -14.81 -0.39
C VAL A 215 -10.15 -15.85 0.27
N ALA A 216 -9.44 -16.68 -0.50
CA ALA A 216 -8.47 -17.62 0.06
C ALA A 216 -7.35 -16.89 0.83
N GLY A 217 -6.84 -15.79 0.28
CA GLY A 217 -5.86 -14.92 0.97
C GLY A 217 -6.42 -14.32 2.26
N LEU A 218 -7.68 -13.89 2.27
CA LEU A 218 -8.36 -13.42 3.48
C LEU A 218 -8.47 -14.52 4.53
N ILE A 219 -8.82 -15.75 4.13
CA ILE A 219 -8.92 -16.91 5.04
C ILE A 219 -7.57 -17.21 5.67
N VAL A 220 -6.48 -17.17 4.90
CA VAL A 220 -5.12 -17.30 5.43
C VAL A 220 -4.81 -16.18 6.44
N GLY A 221 -5.13 -14.92 6.09
CA GLY A 221 -4.96 -13.79 6.99
C GLY A 221 -5.76 -13.91 8.30
N ALA A 222 -7.00 -14.40 8.22
CA ALA A 222 -7.85 -14.67 9.39
C ALA A 222 -7.28 -15.81 10.25
N PHE A 223 -6.77 -16.88 9.62
CA PHE A 223 -6.11 -17.96 10.32
C PHE A 223 -4.86 -17.49 11.07
N ILE A 224 -4.01 -16.66 10.44
CA ILE A 224 -2.87 -16.04 11.12
C ILE A 224 -3.38 -15.18 12.30
N TYR A 225 -4.39 -14.35 12.09
CA TYR A 225 -4.95 -13.49 13.14
C TYR A 225 -5.46 -14.26 14.36
N ASP A 226 -6.21 -15.35 14.16
CA ASP A 226 -6.83 -16.12 15.25
C ASP A 226 -5.86 -17.09 15.95
N TYR A 227 -4.87 -17.64 15.23
CA TYR A 227 -4.03 -18.73 15.74
C TYR A 227 -2.56 -18.36 15.97
N ARG A 228 -2.06 -17.24 15.43
CA ARG A 228 -0.68 -16.80 15.67
C ARG A 228 -0.55 -16.24 17.09
N ASN A 229 0.32 -16.85 17.88
CA ASN A 229 0.76 -16.33 19.17
C ASN A 229 2.14 -15.66 19.03
N PRO A 230 2.20 -14.34 18.73
CA PRO A 230 3.47 -13.65 18.56
C PRO A 230 4.26 -13.59 19.87
N LEU A 231 5.59 -13.64 19.76
CA LEU A 231 6.47 -13.38 20.90
C LEU A 231 6.28 -11.93 21.34
N TRP A 232 6.08 -11.71 22.63
CA TRP A 232 5.85 -10.38 23.18
C TRP A 232 6.75 -10.12 24.38
N ASN A 233 7.53 -9.04 24.32
CA ASN A 233 8.30 -8.58 25.47
C ASN A 233 7.48 -7.53 26.24
N PRO A 234 7.16 -7.73 27.54
CA PRO A 234 6.40 -6.76 28.33
C PRO A 234 7.00 -5.35 28.37
N SER A 235 8.32 -5.22 28.22
CA SER A 235 8.99 -3.91 28.18
C SER A 235 8.58 -3.06 26.97
N TRP A 236 8.10 -3.67 25.88
CA TRP A 236 7.58 -2.95 24.72
C TRP A 236 6.33 -2.16 25.08
N SER A 237 5.41 -2.76 25.85
CA SER A 237 4.19 -2.11 26.34
C SER A 237 4.48 -0.97 27.32
N GLU A 238 5.54 -1.10 28.13
CA GLU A 238 5.99 -0.07 29.07
C GLU A 238 6.55 1.14 28.33
N LYS A 239 7.55 0.93 27.48
CA LYS A 239 8.18 2.00 26.67
C LYS A 239 7.19 2.70 25.75
N TYR A 240 6.27 1.94 25.14
CA TYR A 240 5.20 2.54 24.35
C TYR A 240 4.34 3.48 25.19
N ARG A 241 3.96 3.08 26.41
CA ARG A 241 3.12 3.89 27.31
C ARG A 241 3.84 5.14 27.80
N GLU A 242 5.12 5.04 28.11
CA GLU A 242 5.97 6.17 28.50
C GLU A 242 5.99 7.23 27.41
N ARG A 243 6.12 6.81 26.13
CA ARG A 243 6.20 7.73 25.00
C ARG A 243 4.83 8.23 24.51
N CYS A 244 3.86 7.33 24.40
CA CYS A 244 2.59 7.57 23.71
C CYS A 244 1.41 7.84 24.66
N HIS A 245 1.63 7.78 25.98
CA HIS A 245 0.63 7.97 27.03
C HIS A 245 -0.63 7.09 26.89
N THR A 246 -0.53 6.02 26.10
CA THR A 246 -1.61 5.09 25.77
C THR A 246 -1.11 3.66 25.89
N GLY A 247 -2.00 2.71 26.13
CA GLY A 247 -1.65 1.31 26.24
C GLY A 247 -1.40 0.65 24.88
N LEU A 248 -0.43 -0.26 24.83
CA LEU A 248 -0.21 -1.20 23.74
C LEU A 248 -0.20 -2.62 24.29
N SER A 249 -1.17 -3.43 23.88
CA SER A 249 -1.19 -4.87 24.17
C SER A 249 -0.82 -5.65 22.91
N VAL A 250 -0.44 -6.92 23.07
CA VAL A 250 -0.15 -7.82 21.94
C VAL A 250 -1.31 -7.92 20.92
N TYR A 251 -2.54 -7.70 21.38
CA TYR A 251 -3.75 -7.76 20.55
C TYR A 251 -3.90 -6.53 19.64
N SER A 252 -3.41 -5.36 20.04
CA SER A 252 -3.57 -4.13 19.23
C SER A 252 -2.83 -4.21 17.87
N PRO A 253 -1.55 -4.65 17.81
CA PRO A 253 -0.86 -4.89 16.55
C PRO A 253 -1.51 -5.96 15.68
N MET A 254 -1.99 -7.04 16.29
CA MET A 254 -2.68 -8.12 15.57
C MET A 254 -3.96 -7.61 14.89
N ILE A 255 -4.85 -6.92 15.61
CA ILE A 255 -6.07 -6.35 15.00
C ILE A 255 -5.71 -5.37 13.90
N LYS A 256 -4.76 -4.46 14.15
CA LYS A 256 -4.42 -3.42 13.18
C LYS A 256 -3.85 -4.03 11.89
N SER A 257 -2.98 -5.03 12.00
CA SER A 257 -2.38 -5.73 10.86
C SER A 257 -3.39 -6.65 10.14
N PHE A 258 -4.33 -7.28 10.85
CA PHE A 258 -5.47 -7.95 10.23
C PHE A 258 -6.37 -6.96 9.47
N GLY A 259 -6.61 -5.79 10.07
CA GLY A 259 -7.26 -4.66 9.42
C GLY A 259 -6.55 -4.27 8.12
N GLU A 260 -5.22 -4.25 8.05
CA GLU A 260 -4.53 -3.99 6.78
C GLU A 260 -4.70 -5.15 5.78
N THR A 261 -4.64 -6.39 6.25
CA THR A 261 -4.84 -7.60 5.42
C THR A 261 -6.21 -7.64 4.76
N ASN A 262 -7.25 -7.27 5.50
CA ASN A 262 -8.63 -7.31 5.02
C ASN A 262 -8.94 -6.28 3.90
N ILE A 263 -8.02 -5.34 3.60
CA ILE A 263 -8.12 -4.46 2.41
C ILE A 263 -8.24 -5.24 1.10
N VAL A 264 -7.86 -6.54 1.10
CA VAL A 264 -8.16 -7.48 0.02
C VAL A 264 -9.64 -7.46 -0.42
N MET A 265 -10.57 -7.19 0.50
CA MET A 265 -12.01 -7.09 0.19
C MET A 265 -12.38 -5.79 -0.52
N PHE A 266 -11.65 -4.70 -0.26
CA PHE A 266 -11.78 -3.48 -1.07
C PHE A 266 -11.36 -3.75 -2.52
N ILE A 267 -10.27 -4.49 -2.73
CA ILE A 267 -9.82 -4.89 -4.08
C ILE A 267 -10.88 -5.78 -4.76
N ALA A 268 -11.47 -6.73 -4.04
CA ALA A 268 -12.56 -7.57 -4.56
C ALA A 268 -13.75 -6.72 -5.04
N GLY A 269 -14.21 -5.80 -4.19
CA GLY A 269 -15.27 -4.85 -4.53
C GLY A 269 -14.93 -3.99 -5.75
N MET A 270 -13.67 -3.53 -5.84
CA MET A 270 -13.18 -2.78 -7.00
C MET A 270 -13.25 -3.58 -8.30
N ILE A 271 -12.84 -4.85 -8.28
CA ILE A 271 -12.85 -5.70 -9.47
C ILE A 271 -14.29 -5.89 -9.97
N ILE A 272 -15.24 -6.09 -9.06
CA ILE A 272 -16.66 -6.19 -9.42
C ILE A 272 -17.17 -4.86 -9.95
N GLY A 273 -16.80 -3.73 -9.33
CA GLY A 273 -17.18 -2.42 -9.85
C GLY A 273 -16.68 -2.17 -11.26
N VAL A 274 -15.42 -2.54 -11.56
CA VAL A 274 -14.85 -2.50 -12.92
C VAL A 274 -15.61 -3.41 -13.89
N TYR A 275 -15.99 -4.62 -13.47
CA TYR A 275 -16.79 -5.55 -14.28
C TYR A 275 -18.17 -4.97 -14.65
N PHE A 276 -18.84 -4.30 -13.72
CA PHE A 276 -20.13 -3.65 -13.99
C PHE A 276 -19.99 -2.36 -14.79
N LEU A 277 -18.91 -1.60 -14.58
CA LEU A 277 -18.62 -0.37 -15.33
C LEU A 277 -18.28 -0.65 -16.80
N LYS A 278 -17.60 -1.78 -17.05
CA LYS A 278 -17.07 -2.16 -18.37
C LYS A 278 -16.27 -1.00 -18.98
N ASN A 279 -16.55 -0.65 -20.24
CA ASN A 279 -16.01 0.52 -20.94
C ASN A 279 -17.08 1.64 -21.07
N LYS A 280 -17.97 1.82 -20.08
CA LYS A 280 -18.98 2.88 -20.07
C LYS A 280 -18.62 4.02 -19.11
N ALA A 281 -19.32 5.16 -19.18
CA ALA A 281 -19.22 6.27 -18.23
C ALA A 281 -17.83 6.95 -18.17
N TYR A 282 -17.32 7.41 -19.31
CA TYR A 282 -16.11 8.23 -19.35
C TYR A 282 -16.49 9.71 -19.25
N PRO A 283 -16.21 10.39 -18.13
CA PRO A 283 -16.55 11.80 -17.99
C PRO A 283 -15.66 12.65 -18.92
N LYS A 284 -16.26 13.65 -19.57
CA LYS A 284 -15.50 14.63 -20.37
C LYS A 284 -14.49 15.36 -19.49
N PHE A 285 -13.23 15.36 -19.90
CA PHE A 285 -12.17 15.96 -19.09
C PHE A 285 -12.36 17.47 -18.92
N SER A 286 -12.24 17.95 -17.67
CA SER A 286 -12.15 19.36 -17.33
C SER A 286 -11.35 19.55 -16.04
N ILE A 287 -10.81 20.75 -15.81
CA ILE A 287 -10.12 21.07 -14.54
C ILE A 287 -11.08 20.92 -13.35
N ILE A 288 -12.36 21.25 -13.54
CA ILE A 288 -13.40 21.09 -12.51
C ILE A 288 -13.61 19.59 -12.20
N LEU A 289 -13.66 18.72 -13.21
CA LEU A 289 -13.72 17.26 -13.00
C LEU A 289 -12.52 16.77 -12.18
N LEU A 290 -11.31 17.25 -12.47
CA LEU A 290 -10.11 16.87 -11.72
C LEU A 290 -10.24 17.22 -10.23
N ILE A 291 -10.62 18.48 -9.94
CA ILE A 291 -10.78 18.94 -8.55
C ILE A 291 -11.89 18.15 -7.84
N VAL A 292 -13.04 17.98 -8.47
CA VAL A 292 -14.17 17.21 -7.90
C VAL A 292 -13.78 15.75 -7.68
N SER A 293 -13.03 15.13 -8.60
CA SER A 293 -12.55 13.76 -8.46
C SER A 293 -11.58 13.61 -7.27
N ILE A 294 -10.67 14.56 -7.06
CA ILE A 294 -9.76 14.57 -5.90
C ILE A 294 -10.57 14.66 -4.61
N VAL A 295 -11.53 15.58 -4.53
CA VAL A 295 -12.37 15.79 -3.34
C VAL A 295 -13.22 14.56 -3.03
N LEU A 296 -13.93 14.02 -4.02
CA LEU A 296 -14.78 12.84 -3.83
C LEU A 296 -13.97 11.59 -3.47
N HIS A 297 -12.82 11.38 -4.13
CA HIS A 297 -11.93 10.27 -3.80
C HIS A 297 -11.37 10.40 -2.38
N HIS A 298 -10.89 11.59 -2.00
CA HIS A 298 -10.39 11.83 -0.65
C HIS A 298 -11.49 11.62 0.40
N PHE A 299 -12.69 12.15 0.16
CA PHE A 299 -13.84 11.97 1.04
C PHE A 299 -14.23 10.49 1.22
N LEU A 300 -14.24 9.71 0.13
CA LEU A 300 -14.51 8.28 0.19
C LEU A 300 -13.44 7.54 1.00
N MET A 301 -12.16 7.84 0.80
CA MET A 301 -11.07 7.19 1.55
C MET A 301 -11.05 7.61 3.02
N ALA A 302 -11.39 8.88 3.32
CA ALA A 302 -11.50 9.37 4.69
C ALA A 302 -12.67 8.73 5.44
N SER A 303 -13.83 8.59 4.79
CA SER A 303 -15.00 7.92 5.37
C SER A 303 -14.76 6.42 5.59
N LEU A 304 -14.09 5.73 4.64
CA LEU A 304 -13.62 4.36 4.83
C LEU A 304 -12.75 4.27 6.10
N LYS A 305 -11.73 5.12 6.22
CA LYS A 305 -10.81 5.11 7.36
C LYS A 305 -11.52 5.36 8.69
N TYR A 306 -12.51 6.25 8.71
CA TYR A 306 -13.29 6.57 9.91
C TYR A 306 -14.15 5.37 10.35
N ILE A 307 -14.88 4.76 9.42
CA ILE A 307 -15.73 3.59 9.73
C ILE A 307 -14.86 2.36 10.07
N ASP A 308 -13.74 2.16 9.38
CA ASP A 308 -12.75 1.12 9.71
C ASP A 308 -12.29 1.25 11.18
N ALA A 309 -11.97 2.47 11.64
CA ALA A 309 -11.55 2.70 13.02
C ALA A 309 -12.66 2.31 14.01
N MET A 310 -13.90 2.71 13.76
CA MET A 310 -15.04 2.33 14.59
C MET A 310 -15.23 0.81 14.63
N ILE A 311 -15.11 0.11 13.49
CA ILE A 311 -15.26 -1.34 13.40
C ILE A 311 -14.16 -2.05 14.19
N LEU A 312 -12.89 -1.65 13.99
CA LEU A 312 -11.72 -2.27 14.62
C LEU A 312 -11.67 -2.05 16.15
N GLU A 313 -12.24 -0.95 16.64
CA GLU A 313 -12.30 -0.65 18.07
C GLU A 313 -13.42 -1.37 18.80
N ASN A 314 -14.54 -1.67 18.12
CA ASN A 314 -15.76 -2.17 18.76
C ASN A 314 -16.09 -3.64 18.47
N LEU A 315 -15.52 -4.24 17.42
CA LEU A 315 -15.82 -5.62 17.02
C LEU A 315 -14.60 -6.52 17.18
N ASN A 316 -14.86 -7.82 17.39
CA ASN A 316 -13.83 -8.86 17.47
C ASN A 316 -14.29 -10.18 16.82
N GLY A 317 -13.36 -11.13 16.68
CA GLY A 317 -13.61 -12.46 16.13
C GLY A 317 -14.29 -12.47 14.76
N LEU A 318 -15.18 -13.45 14.55
CA LEU A 318 -15.88 -13.64 13.28
C LEU A 318 -16.75 -12.44 12.87
N VAL A 319 -17.33 -11.73 13.85
CA VAL A 319 -18.17 -10.56 13.59
C VAL A 319 -17.34 -9.41 13.01
N LEU A 320 -16.14 -9.16 13.57
CA LEU A 320 -15.19 -8.21 13.01
C LEU A 320 -14.85 -8.56 11.56
N ILE A 321 -14.47 -9.81 11.30
CA ILE A 321 -14.06 -10.28 9.96
C ILE A 321 -15.18 -10.03 8.95
N PHE A 322 -16.42 -10.42 9.27
CA PHE A 322 -17.55 -10.30 8.36
C PHE A 322 -17.95 -8.84 8.09
N VAL A 323 -18.11 -8.03 9.14
CA VAL A 323 -18.55 -6.63 9.02
C VAL A 323 -17.51 -5.80 8.29
N LEU A 324 -16.23 -5.96 8.64
CA LEU A 324 -15.13 -5.24 7.98
C LEU A 324 -15.02 -5.61 6.49
N SER A 325 -15.19 -6.89 6.16
CA SER A 325 -15.15 -7.38 4.77
C SER A 325 -16.25 -6.79 3.91
N ILE A 326 -17.50 -6.78 4.39
CA ILE A 326 -18.64 -6.21 3.67
C ILE A 326 -18.47 -4.70 3.50
N HIS A 327 -18.08 -4.01 4.57
CA HIS A 327 -17.85 -2.58 4.54
C HIS A 327 -16.82 -2.20 3.46
N ARG A 328 -15.67 -2.86 3.43
CA ARG A 328 -14.62 -2.55 2.45
C ARG A 328 -14.97 -2.96 1.04
N TYR A 329 -15.64 -4.09 0.87
CA TYR A 329 -16.15 -4.52 -0.43
C TYR A 329 -17.11 -3.50 -1.03
N THR A 330 -18.06 -2.98 -0.24
CA THR A 330 -19.01 -1.97 -0.73
C THR A 330 -18.31 -0.66 -1.09
N PHE A 331 -17.30 -0.23 -0.34
CA PHE A 331 -16.49 0.94 -0.66
C PHE A 331 -15.67 0.77 -1.94
N GLY A 332 -15.04 -0.39 -2.15
CA GLY A 332 -14.31 -0.70 -3.39
C GLY A 332 -15.22 -0.69 -4.62
N PHE A 333 -16.42 -1.26 -4.48
CA PHE A 333 -17.46 -1.22 -5.51
C PHE A 333 -17.92 0.22 -5.79
N ALA A 334 -18.22 0.99 -4.75
CA ALA A 334 -18.64 2.39 -4.89
C ALA A 334 -17.57 3.22 -5.62
N HIS A 335 -16.30 3.06 -5.25
CA HIS A 335 -15.16 3.77 -5.86
C HIS A 335 -15.05 3.53 -7.36
N THR A 336 -15.23 2.29 -7.80
CA THR A 336 -14.98 1.90 -9.19
C THR A 336 -16.22 1.79 -10.07
N PHE A 337 -17.43 1.86 -9.50
CA PHE A 337 -18.68 1.81 -10.26
C PHE A 337 -19.55 3.05 -10.04
N LEU A 338 -19.92 3.34 -8.78
CA LEU A 338 -20.87 4.42 -8.47
C LEU A 338 -20.27 5.81 -8.72
N LEU A 339 -19.03 6.06 -8.27
CA LEU A 339 -18.38 7.36 -8.46
C LEU A 339 -18.16 7.69 -9.95
N PRO A 340 -17.62 6.79 -10.79
CA PRO A 340 -17.48 7.04 -12.23
C PRO A 340 -18.82 7.33 -12.93
N GLN A 341 -19.88 6.63 -12.55
CA GLN A 341 -21.23 6.89 -13.08
C GLN A 341 -21.73 8.28 -12.70
N LEU A 342 -21.62 8.63 -11.41
CA LEU A 342 -22.00 9.95 -10.91
C LEU A 342 -21.24 11.06 -11.64
N LEU A 343 -19.91 10.93 -11.79
CA LEU A 343 -19.09 11.90 -12.51
C LEU A 343 -19.49 12.01 -13.99
N SER A 344 -19.83 10.91 -14.63
CA SER A 344 -20.25 10.92 -16.04
C SER A 344 -21.62 11.57 -16.24
N ILE A 345 -22.53 11.41 -15.28
CA ILE A 345 -23.82 12.12 -15.28
C ILE A 345 -23.62 13.63 -15.12
N ILE A 346 -22.71 14.04 -14.23
CA ILE A 346 -22.46 15.47 -13.93
C ILE A 346 -21.70 16.17 -15.06
N PHE A 347 -20.66 15.53 -15.62
CA PHE A 347 -19.74 16.15 -16.58
C PHE A 347 -20.03 15.76 -18.04
N GLY A 348 -21.00 14.86 -18.27
CA GLY A 348 -21.33 14.32 -19.57
C GLY A 348 -20.35 13.24 -20.03
N GLU A 349 -20.84 12.33 -20.87
CA GLU A 349 -20.04 11.22 -21.40
C GLU A 349 -19.24 11.61 -22.65
N GLU A 350 -18.01 11.12 -22.72
CA GLU A 350 -17.15 11.14 -23.90
C GLU A 350 -17.01 9.73 -24.49
N LYS A 351 -16.87 9.62 -25.81
CA LYS A 351 -16.62 8.31 -26.43
C LYS A 351 -15.22 7.83 -26.06
N HIS A 352 -15.13 6.61 -25.56
CA HIS A 352 -13.84 5.96 -25.38
C HIS A 352 -13.23 5.65 -26.74
N HIS A 353 -12.04 6.17 -27.01
CA HIS A 353 -11.26 5.77 -28.19
C HIS A 353 -10.36 4.58 -27.82
N ASP A 354 -10.49 3.46 -28.51
CA ASP A 354 -9.67 2.25 -28.28
C ASP A 354 -8.16 2.46 -28.52
N SER A 355 -7.77 3.59 -29.13
CA SER A 355 -6.38 4.03 -29.26
C SER A 355 -5.73 4.50 -27.95
N ASP A 356 -6.49 4.63 -26.86
CA ASP A 356 -6.03 5.05 -25.53
C ASP A 356 -5.56 3.88 -24.64
N ASP A 357 -5.10 2.76 -25.25
CA ASP A 357 -4.43 1.69 -24.50
C ASP A 357 -3.17 2.24 -23.82
N SER A 358 -3.33 2.53 -22.53
CA SER A 358 -2.32 3.20 -21.71
C SER A 358 -1.03 2.38 -21.54
N PHE A 359 -1.04 1.11 -21.97
CA PHE A 359 0.07 0.18 -21.87
C PHE A 359 0.52 -0.38 -23.23
N HIS A 360 0.07 0.17 -24.37
CA HIS A 360 0.47 -0.29 -25.71
C HIS A 360 2.01 -0.36 -25.88
N TRP A 361 2.75 0.59 -25.28
CA TRP A 361 4.22 0.64 -25.29
C TRP A 361 4.91 -0.48 -24.49
N ILE A 362 4.21 -1.15 -23.56
CA ILE A 362 4.75 -2.30 -22.82
C ILE A 362 4.86 -3.52 -23.76
N LYS A 363 3.89 -3.71 -24.65
CA LYS A 363 3.86 -4.85 -25.58
C LYS A 363 4.94 -4.74 -26.66
N LEU A 364 5.17 -3.54 -27.19
CA LEU A 364 6.10 -3.29 -28.31
C LEU A 364 7.59 -3.58 -28.01
N LYS A 365 7.99 -3.77 -26.76
CA LYS A 365 9.40 -4.01 -26.36
C LYS A 365 9.61 -5.32 -25.59
N SER A 366 8.64 -6.23 -25.65
CA SER A 366 8.73 -7.57 -25.05
C SER A 366 9.18 -8.67 -26.02
N ASN A 367 9.44 -8.32 -27.28
CA ASN A 367 10.10 -9.15 -28.29
C ASN A 367 11.61 -8.91 -28.29
#